data_AF-A0A0F8YW92-F1
#
_entry.id   AF-A0A0F8YW92-F1
#
_cell.length_a   1.000
_cell.length_b   1.000
_cell.length_c   1.000
_cell.angle_alpha   90.00
_cell.angle_beta   90.00
_cell.angle_gamma   90.00
#
_symmetry.space_group_name_H-M   'P 1'
#
loop_
_entity.id
_entity.type
_entity.pdbx_description
1 polymer ?
#
loop_
_entity_poly.entity_id
_entity_poly.type
_entity_poly.pdbx_seq_one_letter_code
_entity_poly.pdbx_strand_id
1 'polypeptide(L)'
;NDLAARGGKFMQLDTLIDLYSINYNNLIDDLQMDLNDMVEMQMSSKELERLELDFNQLINLGLTKNQLIDFHFSIQDCVNDLKMKTSHLFELGIKSSPDFMVMKWDCNIAIRQMNMNAKDIEGLGITDTLVSLQKRRGAKKQKQQKVNSQQQTRTRPRPIKSISIAALPPPTAPHYNKTRKSKNNSKKPTILSLDL
;
A
#
# COMPACT_ATOMS: atom_id res chain seq x y z
N ASN A 1 -4.30 -46.57 -11.41
CA ASN A 1 -4.83 -45.97 -12.65
C ASN A 1 -5.48 -44.63 -12.36
N ASP A 2 -4.73 -43.61 -11.93
CA ASP A 2 -5.31 -42.25 -11.82
C ASP A 2 -4.28 -41.11 -11.83
N LEU A 3 -3.11 -41.33 -12.46
CA LEU A 3 -2.13 -40.25 -12.69
C LEU A 3 -2.30 -39.56 -14.05
N ALA A 4 -3.21 -40.07 -14.90
CA ALA A 4 -3.44 -39.54 -16.24
C ALA A 4 -4.63 -38.57 -16.32
N ALA A 5 -5.43 -38.43 -15.26
CA ALA A 5 -6.61 -37.55 -15.22
C ALA A 5 -6.29 -36.09 -14.79
N ARG A 6 -5.04 -35.79 -14.43
CA ARG A 6 -4.54 -34.45 -14.16
C ARG A 6 -3.45 -34.13 -15.18
N GLY A 7 -3.84 -33.57 -16.32
CA GLY A 7 -2.99 -33.32 -17.48
C GLY A 7 -1.56 -32.89 -17.11
N GLY A 8 -0.57 -33.53 -17.75
CA GLY A 8 0.82 -33.09 -17.76
C GLY A 8 1.52 -33.19 -16.41
N LYS A 9 2.29 -34.26 -16.21
CA LYS A 9 3.05 -34.58 -15.00
C LYS A 9 4.30 -33.68 -14.86
N PHE A 10 4.11 -32.37 -14.75
CA PHE A 10 5.17 -31.49 -14.27
C PHE A 10 5.31 -31.68 -12.76
N MET A 11 6.54 -31.85 -12.30
CA MET A 11 6.85 -31.86 -10.88
C MET A 11 6.46 -30.50 -10.29
N GLN A 12 5.88 -30.46 -9.08
CA GLN A 12 5.51 -29.18 -8.44
C GLN A 12 6.73 -28.26 -8.40
N LEU A 13 6.55 -26.99 -8.78
CA LEU A 13 7.65 -26.04 -8.89
C LEU A 13 8.42 -25.91 -7.56
N ASP A 14 7.72 -25.91 -6.43
CA ASP A 14 8.35 -25.94 -5.10
C ASP A 14 9.34 -27.10 -4.95
N THR A 15 8.98 -28.30 -5.44
CA THR A 15 9.88 -29.47 -5.42
C THR A 15 11.06 -29.29 -6.38
N LEU A 16 10.85 -28.62 -7.51
CA LEU A 16 11.92 -28.33 -8.46
C LEU A 16 12.92 -27.31 -7.90
N ILE A 17 12.43 -26.23 -7.30
CA ILE A 17 13.23 -25.20 -6.63
C ILE A 17 14.05 -25.84 -5.50
N ASP A 18 13.41 -26.63 -4.63
CA ASP A 18 14.05 -27.21 -3.45
C ASP A 18 15.09 -28.29 -3.81
N LEU A 19 14.81 -29.14 -4.79
CA LEU A 19 15.70 -30.26 -5.14
C LEU A 19 16.81 -29.88 -6.11
N TYR A 20 16.55 -28.94 -7.02
CA TYR A 20 17.49 -28.60 -8.10
C TYR A 20 18.03 -27.17 -8.01
N SER A 21 17.68 -26.42 -6.96
CA SER A 21 18.09 -25.02 -6.77
C SER A 21 17.77 -24.16 -8.00
N ILE A 22 16.59 -24.38 -8.60
CA ILE A 22 16.16 -23.66 -9.79
C ILE A 22 15.91 -22.19 -9.44
N ASN A 23 16.47 -21.31 -10.27
CA ASN A 23 16.22 -19.88 -10.28
C ASN A 23 15.86 -19.44 -11.70
N TYR A 24 15.53 -18.16 -11.89
CA TYR A 24 15.20 -17.57 -13.17
C TYR A 24 16.18 -17.92 -14.29
N ASN A 25 17.48 -17.77 -14.06
CA ASN A 25 18.48 -17.97 -15.11
C ASN A 25 18.45 -19.42 -15.60
N ASN A 26 18.41 -20.40 -14.70
CA ASN A 26 18.39 -21.81 -15.08
C ASN A 26 17.03 -22.23 -15.65
N LEU A 27 15.94 -21.59 -15.23
CA LEU A 27 14.60 -21.85 -15.74
C LEU A 27 14.44 -21.44 -17.22
N ILE A 28 15.00 -20.29 -17.57
CA ILE A 28 14.93 -19.76 -18.94
C ILE A 28 16.05 -20.34 -19.81
N ASP A 29 17.29 -20.40 -19.32
CA ASP A 29 18.43 -20.78 -20.15
C ASP A 29 18.57 -22.32 -20.28
N ASP A 30 18.41 -23.07 -19.18
CA ASP A 30 18.62 -24.52 -19.19
C ASP A 30 17.33 -25.29 -19.51
N LEU A 31 16.20 -24.86 -18.94
CA LEU A 31 14.90 -25.49 -19.14
C LEU A 31 14.12 -24.89 -20.30
N GLN A 32 14.58 -23.78 -20.89
CA GLN A 32 13.95 -23.11 -22.05
C GLN A 32 12.47 -22.80 -21.83
N MET A 33 12.10 -22.53 -20.58
CA MET A 33 10.71 -22.32 -20.20
C MET A 33 10.27 -20.91 -20.62
N ASP A 34 9.13 -20.80 -21.30
CA ASP A 34 8.58 -19.51 -21.69
C ASP A 34 7.44 -19.04 -20.77
N LEU A 35 6.86 -17.87 -21.07
CA LEU A 35 5.75 -17.34 -20.30
C LEU A 35 4.46 -18.19 -20.44
N ASN A 36 4.25 -18.86 -21.56
CA ASN A 36 3.08 -19.71 -21.75
C ASN A 36 3.21 -20.97 -20.91
N ASP A 37 4.40 -21.57 -20.83
CA ASP A 37 4.69 -22.68 -19.94
C ASP A 37 4.41 -22.29 -18.48
N MET A 38 4.83 -21.09 -18.05
CA MET A 38 4.52 -20.56 -16.70
C MET A 38 3.01 -20.44 -16.45
N VAL A 39 2.24 -20.00 -17.45
CA VAL A 39 0.77 -19.91 -17.39
C VAL A 39 0.15 -21.30 -17.34
N GLU A 40 0.60 -22.25 -18.16
CA GLU A 40 0.11 -23.63 -18.18
C GLU A 40 0.38 -24.35 -16.86
N MET A 41 1.53 -24.07 -16.24
CA MET A 41 1.88 -24.55 -14.90
C MET A 41 1.13 -23.83 -13.76
N GLN A 42 0.35 -22.79 -14.07
CA GLN A 42 -0.39 -21.98 -13.10
C GLN A 42 0.49 -21.41 -11.99
N MET A 43 1.69 -20.92 -12.35
CA MET A 43 2.62 -20.35 -11.38
C MET A 43 2.01 -19.15 -10.67
N SER A 44 2.05 -19.16 -9.34
CA SER A 44 1.65 -18.04 -8.50
C SER A 44 2.71 -16.94 -8.49
N SER A 45 2.29 -15.72 -8.15
CA SER A 45 3.20 -14.57 -8.00
C SER A 45 4.33 -14.82 -7.01
N LYS A 46 4.06 -15.56 -5.93
CA LYS A 46 5.05 -15.93 -4.92
C LYS A 46 6.06 -16.95 -5.43
N GLU A 47 5.63 -17.87 -6.28
CA GLU A 47 6.55 -18.81 -6.93
C GLU A 47 7.47 -18.09 -7.90
N LEU A 48 6.94 -17.14 -8.67
CA LEU A 48 7.75 -16.26 -9.52
C LEU A 48 8.73 -15.42 -8.67
N GLU A 49 8.28 -14.84 -7.56
CA GLU A 49 9.17 -14.12 -6.63
C GLU A 49 10.29 -15.03 -6.10
N ARG A 50 9.97 -16.27 -5.72
CA ARG A 50 10.95 -17.27 -5.27
C ARG A 50 11.97 -17.65 -6.35
N LEU A 51 11.54 -17.66 -7.60
CA LEU A 51 12.42 -17.84 -8.76
C LEU A 51 13.27 -16.61 -9.05
N GLU A 52 13.18 -15.55 -8.24
CA GLU A 52 13.83 -14.26 -8.46
C GLU A 52 13.39 -13.60 -9.77
N LEU A 53 12.13 -13.83 -10.18
CA LEU A 53 11.46 -13.13 -11.28
C LEU A 53 10.77 -11.86 -10.75
N ASP A 54 11.28 -10.71 -11.17
CA ASP A 54 10.62 -9.42 -11.04
C ASP A 54 9.83 -9.06 -12.30
N PHE A 55 9.02 -8.01 -12.20
CA PHE A 55 8.20 -7.57 -13.32
C PHE A 55 9.00 -7.11 -14.55
N ASN A 56 10.23 -6.62 -14.37
CA ASN A 56 11.06 -6.19 -15.50
C ASN A 56 11.56 -7.40 -16.29
N GLN A 57 11.96 -8.47 -15.59
CA GLN A 57 12.34 -9.73 -16.23
C GLN A 57 11.16 -10.31 -16.99
N LEU A 58 9.96 -10.30 -16.43
CA LEU A 58 8.76 -10.74 -17.15
C LEU A 58 8.52 -9.91 -18.41
N ILE A 59 8.67 -8.58 -18.36
CA ILE A 59 8.57 -7.73 -19.55
C ILE A 59 9.67 -8.07 -20.57
N ASN A 60 10.90 -8.32 -20.13
CA ASN A 60 12.00 -8.71 -21.02
C ASN A 60 11.77 -10.08 -21.68
N LEU A 61 11.06 -10.99 -21.00
CA LEU A 61 10.57 -12.25 -21.58
C LEU A 61 9.40 -12.07 -22.56
N GLY A 62 8.90 -10.83 -22.72
CA GLY A 62 7.81 -10.51 -23.63
C GLY A 62 6.43 -10.55 -22.98
N LEU A 63 6.32 -10.37 -21.66
CA LEU A 63 5.03 -10.34 -20.97
C LEU A 63 4.12 -9.30 -21.59
N THR A 64 2.98 -9.77 -22.10
CA THR A 64 1.92 -8.93 -22.62
C THR A 64 0.80 -8.77 -21.61
N LYS A 65 -0.04 -7.73 -21.80
CA LYS A 65 -1.28 -7.56 -21.03
C LYS A 65 -2.18 -8.81 -21.07
N ASN A 66 -2.25 -9.51 -22.21
CA ASN A 66 -3.11 -10.69 -22.36
C ASN A 66 -2.58 -11.86 -21.53
N GLN A 67 -1.28 -12.13 -21.58
CA GLN A 67 -0.67 -13.15 -20.72
C GLN A 67 -0.85 -12.83 -19.24
N LEU A 68 -0.77 -11.55 -18.85
CA LEU A 68 -1.03 -11.15 -17.47
C LEU A 68 -2.48 -11.46 -17.02
N ILE A 69 -3.44 -11.40 -17.94
CA ILE A 69 -4.82 -11.82 -17.68
C ILE A 69 -4.88 -13.34 -17.44
N ASP A 70 -4.12 -14.11 -18.21
CA ASP A 70 -4.08 -15.57 -18.12
C ASP A 70 -3.44 -16.07 -16.82
N PHE A 71 -2.45 -15.33 -16.28
CA PHE A 71 -1.90 -15.58 -14.94
C PHE A 71 -2.90 -15.35 -13.80
N HIS A 72 -3.99 -14.60 -14.04
CA HIS A 72 -5.00 -14.26 -13.02
C HIS A 72 -4.45 -13.58 -11.75
N PHE A 73 -3.29 -12.91 -11.83
CA PHE A 73 -2.72 -12.18 -10.70
C PHE A 73 -3.60 -11.02 -10.28
N SER A 74 -3.71 -10.79 -8.97
CA SER A 74 -4.28 -9.55 -8.47
C SER A 74 -3.28 -8.40 -8.62
N ILE A 75 -3.80 -7.17 -8.56
CA ILE A 75 -2.95 -5.98 -8.53
C ILE A 75 -1.98 -5.99 -7.34
N GLN A 76 -2.38 -6.59 -6.21
CA GLN A 76 -1.53 -6.67 -5.02
C GLN A 76 -0.38 -7.64 -5.24
N ASP A 77 -0.65 -8.80 -5.85
CA ASP A 77 0.36 -9.81 -6.17
C ASP A 77 1.43 -9.20 -7.09
N CYS A 78 0.99 -8.48 -8.13
CA CYS A 78 1.92 -7.83 -9.05
C CYS A 78 2.78 -6.76 -8.35
N VAL A 79 2.20 -5.96 -7.45
CA VAL A 79 2.92 -4.87 -6.77
C VAL A 79 3.85 -5.40 -5.67
N ASN A 80 3.36 -6.33 -4.86
CA ASN A 80 4.06 -6.77 -3.65
C ASN A 80 5.11 -7.83 -3.98
N ASP A 81 4.71 -8.86 -4.72
CA ASP A 81 5.57 -10.03 -4.96
C ASP A 81 6.49 -9.77 -6.16
N LEU A 82 5.93 -9.18 -7.24
CA LEU A 82 6.68 -8.95 -8.48
C LEU A 82 7.26 -7.53 -8.60
N LYS A 83 7.07 -6.66 -7.58
CA LYS A 83 7.59 -5.28 -7.54
C LYS A 83 7.12 -4.41 -8.72
N MET A 84 5.90 -4.65 -9.21
CA MET A 84 5.31 -3.87 -10.31
C MET A 84 5.12 -2.40 -9.94
N LYS A 85 5.51 -1.50 -10.85
CA LYS A 85 5.41 -0.05 -10.69
C LYS A 85 4.43 0.54 -11.70
N THR A 86 4.04 1.79 -11.48
CA THR A 86 3.15 2.54 -12.39
C THR A 86 3.70 2.61 -13.82
N SER A 87 5.02 2.73 -14.00
CA SER A 87 5.66 2.72 -15.33
C SER A 87 5.35 1.46 -16.13
N HIS A 88 5.32 0.29 -15.47
CA HIS A 88 5.08 -0.99 -16.13
C HIS A 88 3.65 -1.09 -16.67
N LEU A 89 2.68 -0.43 -16.03
CA LEU A 89 1.31 -0.37 -16.57
C LEU A 89 1.29 0.29 -17.95
N PHE A 90 2.02 1.40 -18.10
CA PHE A 90 2.13 2.09 -19.39
C PHE A 90 2.87 1.27 -20.44
N GLU A 91 3.92 0.56 -20.03
CA GLU A 91 4.71 -0.33 -20.87
C GLU A 91 3.88 -1.51 -21.39
N LEU A 92 3.05 -2.10 -20.55
CA LEU A 92 2.06 -3.12 -20.92
C LEU A 92 0.89 -2.58 -21.74
N GLY A 93 0.83 -1.27 -21.97
CA GLY A 93 -0.27 -0.63 -22.71
C GLY A 93 -1.59 -0.60 -21.94
N ILE A 94 -1.57 -0.78 -20.62
CA ILE A 94 -2.71 -0.58 -19.74
C ILE A 94 -2.92 0.94 -19.63
N LYS A 95 -3.97 1.47 -20.27
CA LYS A 95 -4.15 2.91 -20.47
C LYS A 95 -5.53 3.42 -20.05
N SER A 96 -6.43 2.53 -19.66
CA SER A 96 -7.82 2.89 -19.46
C SER A 96 -8.48 2.07 -18.35
N SER A 97 -9.50 2.64 -17.71
CA SER A 97 -10.32 1.92 -16.72
C SER A 97 -10.89 0.58 -17.24
N PRO A 98 -11.34 0.45 -18.51
CA PRO A 98 -11.70 -0.83 -19.11
C PRO A 98 -10.62 -1.91 -19.02
N ASP A 99 -9.33 -1.56 -19.16
CA ASP A 99 -8.24 -2.53 -19.05
C ASP A 99 -8.19 -3.16 -17.65
N PHE A 100 -8.30 -2.31 -16.61
CA PHE A 100 -8.38 -2.76 -15.23
C PHE A 100 -9.61 -3.65 -14.98
N MET A 101 -10.75 -3.35 -15.62
CA MET A 101 -11.95 -4.19 -15.50
C MET A 101 -11.76 -5.58 -16.11
N VAL A 102 -11.11 -5.67 -17.27
CA VAL A 102 -10.79 -6.97 -17.91
C VAL A 102 -9.89 -7.81 -17.01
N MET A 103 -8.88 -7.19 -16.38
CA MET A 103 -8.00 -7.83 -15.40
C MET A 103 -8.64 -8.04 -14.03
N LYS A 104 -9.91 -7.62 -13.82
CA LYS A 104 -10.61 -7.63 -12.52
C LYS A 104 -9.84 -6.89 -11.41
N TRP A 105 -9.08 -5.87 -11.78
CA TRP A 105 -8.32 -5.04 -10.86
C TRP A 105 -9.11 -3.80 -10.43
N ASP A 106 -9.08 -3.49 -9.13
CA ASP A 106 -9.65 -2.24 -8.61
C ASP A 106 -8.67 -1.08 -8.83
N CYS A 107 -9.11 -0.11 -9.63
CA CYS A 107 -8.37 1.12 -9.91
C CYS A 107 -7.97 1.88 -8.63
N ASN A 108 -8.83 1.89 -7.60
CA ASN A 108 -8.51 2.56 -6.33
C ASN A 108 -7.40 1.84 -5.57
N ILE A 109 -7.34 0.51 -5.65
CA ILE A 109 -6.27 -0.26 -5.02
C ILE A 109 -4.97 0.00 -5.78
N ALA A 110 -4.98 -0.04 -7.12
CA ALA A 110 -3.81 0.27 -7.95
C ALA A 110 -3.24 1.66 -7.64
N ILE A 111 -4.10 2.68 -7.59
CA ILE A 111 -3.71 4.07 -7.27
C ILE A 111 -3.03 4.17 -5.90
N ARG A 112 -3.55 3.48 -4.88
CA ARG A 112 -2.99 3.53 -3.53
C ARG A 112 -1.69 2.75 -3.42
N GLN A 113 -1.67 1.52 -3.92
CA GLN A 113 -0.53 0.61 -3.78
C GLN A 113 0.69 1.10 -4.56
N MET A 114 0.46 1.67 -5.75
CA MET A 114 1.55 2.21 -6.58
C MET A 114 1.83 3.69 -6.32
N ASN A 115 1.13 4.32 -5.37
CA ASN A 115 1.26 5.74 -5.05
C ASN A 115 1.14 6.67 -6.28
N MET A 116 0.14 6.41 -7.13
CA MET A 116 -0.05 7.13 -8.39
C MET A 116 -0.36 8.61 -8.16
N ASN A 117 0.27 9.47 -8.96
CA ASN A 117 0.03 10.91 -8.94
C ASN A 117 -1.14 11.30 -9.86
N ALA A 118 -1.53 12.58 -9.88
CA ALA A 118 -2.67 13.04 -10.69
C ALA A 118 -2.45 12.85 -12.20
N LYS A 119 -1.22 13.05 -12.68
CA LYS A 119 -0.84 12.85 -14.09
C LYS A 119 -0.91 11.37 -14.48
N ASP A 120 -0.52 10.48 -13.57
CA ASP A 120 -0.61 9.03 -13.82
C ASP A 120 -2.07 8.59 -13.92
N ILE A 121 -2.93 9.05 -13.01
CA ILE A 121 -4.37 8.75 -12.98
C ILE A 121 -5.05 9.27 -14.26
N GLU A 122 -4.70 10.48 -14.70
CA GLU A 122 -5.18 11.06 -15.95
C GLU A 122 -4.66 10.29 -17.18
N GLY A 123 -3.38 9.93 -17.19
CA GLY A 123 -2.76 9.16 -18.26
C GLY A 123 -3.32 7.73 -18.39
N LEU A 124 -3.83 7.17 -17.31
CA LEU A 124 -4.53 5.88 -17.28
C LEU A 124 -6.05 6.01 -17.50
N GLY A 125 -6.55 7.22 -17.79
CA GLY A 125 -7.97 7.45 -18.07
C GLY A 125 -8.90 7.12 -16.90
N ILE A 126 -8.41 7.18 -15.66
CA ILE A 126 -9.20 6.83 -14.46
C ILE A 126 -9.91 8.09 -13.94
N THR A 127 -10.84 8.61 -14.74
CA THR A 127 -11.47 9.92 -14.54
C THR A 127 -12.38 9.98 -13.31
N ASP A 128 -13.13 8.92 -13.01
CA ASP A 128 -14.08 8.88 -11.89
C ASP A 128 -13.38 9.00 -10.52
N THR A 129 -12.17 8.46 -10.43
CA THR A 129 -11.34 8.53 -9.22
C THR A 129 -10.69 9.91 -9.07
N LEU A 130 -10.34 10.56 -10.19
CA LEU A 130 -9.76 11.89 -10.20
C LEU A 130 -10.75 12.95 -9.66
N VAL A 131 -12.02 12.86 -10.06
CA VAL A 131 -13.12 13.69 -9.53
C VAL A 131 -13.28 13.49 -8.01
N SER A 132 -13.22 12.24 -7.56
CA SER A 132 -13.34 11.90 -6.13
C SER A 132 -12.14 12.39 -5.31
N LEU A 133 -10.93 12.35 -5.86
CA LEU A 133 -9.70 12.86 -5.23
C LEU A 133 -9.68 14.38 -5.17
N GLN A 134 -10.10 15.07 -6.24
CA GLN A 134 -10.21 16.53 -6.27
C GLN A 134 -11.21 17.03 -5.20
N LYS A 135 -12.38 16.40 -5.08
CA LYS A 135 -13.37 16.71 -4.03
C LYS A 135 -12.78 16.58 -2.62
N ARG A 136 -11.99 15.52 -2.35
CA ARG A 136 -11.32 15.33 -1.05
C ARG A 136 -10.21 16.36 -0.78
N ARG A 137 -9.45 16.77 -1.80
CA ARG A 137 -8.40 17.80 -1.67
C ARG A 137 -8.99 19.20 -1.44
N GLY A 138 -10.09 19.54 -2.10
CA GLY A 138 -10.83 20.80 -1.85
C GLY A 138 -11.37 20.90 -0.41
N ALA A 139 -11.92 19.80 0.12
CA ALA A 139 -12.42 19.74 1.50
C ALA A 139 -11.32 19.91 2.57
N LYS A 140 -10.10 19.39 2.31
CA LYS A 140 -8.96 19.56 3.23
C LYS A 140 -8.44 21.00 3.28
N LYS A 141 -8.44 21.72 2.15
CA LYS A 141 -8.02 23.14 2.10
C LYS A 141 -8.98 24.05 2.88
N GLN A 142 -10.30 23.77 2.86
CA GLN A 142 -11.27 24.53 3.64
C GLN A 142 -11.17 24.28 5.16
N LYS A 143 -10.80 23.07 5.59
CA LYS A 143 -10.58 22.77 7.01
C LYS A 143 -9.31 23.44 7.57
N GLN A 144 -8.23 23.57 6.80
CA GLN A 144 -7.03 24.30 7.25
C GLN A 144 -7.24 25.82 7.31
N GLN A 145 -8.04 26.41 6.42
CA GLN A 145 -8.39 27.83 6.53
C GLN A 145 -9.28 28.14 7.75
N LYS A 146 -10.19 27.23 8.15
CA LYS A 146 -11.00 27.41 9.37
C LYS A 146 -10.22 27.29 10.68
N VAL A 147 -9.12 26.53 10.72
CA VAL A 147 -8.26 26.44 11.91
C VAL A 147 -7.33 27.65 12.03
N ASN A 148 -6.81 28.18 10.92
CA ASN A 148 -5.98 29.40 10.95
C ASN A 148 -6.77 30.70 11.17
N SER A 149 -8.06 30.75 10.84
CA SER A 149 -8.91 31.92 11.11
C SER A 149 -9.49 31.96 12.54
N GLN A 150 -9.27 30.93 13.37
CA GLN A 150 -9.59 30.96 14.80
C GLN A 150 -8.40 31.36 15.71
N GLN A 151 -7.17 31.48 15.19
CA GLN A 151 -6.01 31.91 15.98
C GLN A 151 -5.63 33.40 15.79
N GLN A 152 -6.31 34.16 14.92
CA GLN A 152 -6.00 35.56 14.61
C GLN A 152 -7.02 36.60 15.12
N THR A 153 -7.65 36.37 16.28
CA THR A 153 -8.47 37.39 16.97
C THR A 153 -8.12 37.56 18.45
N ARG A 154 -6.82 37.63 18.78
CA ARG A 154 -6.39 38.08 20.12
C ARG A 154 -5.16 38.96 20.05
N THR A 155 -5.30 40.17 19.51
CA THR A 155 -4.50 41.34 19.92
C THR A 155 -5.16 42.61 19.39
N ARG A 156 -6.00 43.25 20.20
CA ARG A 156 -6.08 44.72 20.25
C ARG A 156 -6.76 45.20 21.54
N PRO A 157 -6.20 46.22 22.22
CA PRO A 157 -6.75 46.74 23.47
C PRO A 157 -7.97 47.63 23.21
N ARG A 158 -8.97 47.56 24.09
CA ARG A 158 -10.10 48.50 24.12
C ARG A 158 -9.88 49.58 25.18
N PRO A 159 -10.39 50.81 24.96
CA PRO A 159 -10.16 51.94 25.84
C PRO A 159 -11.00 51.83 27.13
N ILE A 160 -10.39 52.24 28.24
CA ILE A 160 -10.95 52.22 29.60
C ILE A 160 -12.03 53.30 29.71
N LYS A 161 -13.26 52.89 30.03
CA LYS A 161 -14.28 53.77 30.62
C LYS A 161 -14.32 53.50 32.12
N SER A 162 -14.08 54.55 32.88
CA SER A 162 -14.15 54.63 34.34
C SER A 162 -15.56 54.31 34.85
N ILE A 163 -15.67 53.33 35.75
CA ILE A 163 -16.89 53.09 36.54
C ILE A 163 -16.44 52.84 37.98
N SER A 164 -16.93 53.67 38.89
CA SER A 164 -16.72 53.62 40.34
C SER A 164 -17.26 52.32 40.93
N ILE A 165 -16.46 51.67 41.80
CA ILE A 165 -16.88 50.47 42.53
C ILE A 165 -16.99 50.83 44.02
N ALA A 166 -18.22 50.75 44.53
CA ALA A 166 -18.52 50.79 45.95
C ALA A 166 -18.04 49.50 46.62
N ALA A 167 -17.43 49.65 47.80
CA ALA A 167 -16.83 48.57 48.57
C ALA A 167 -17.88 47.74 49.32
N LEU A 168 -17.73 46.41 49.32
CA LEU A 168 -18.30 45.48 50.30
C LEU A 168 -17.35 44.28 50.51
N PRO A 169 -17.40 43.61 51.68
CA PRO A 169 -16.23 43.21 52.49
C PRO A 169 -15.82 41.72 52.36
N PRO A 170 -14.64 41.32 52.89
CA PRO A 170 -14.16 39.93 52.85
C PRO A 170 -14.68 39.13 54.06
N PRO A 171 -14.87 37.81 53.94
CA PRO A 171 -13.88 36.84 54.45
C PRO A 171 -13.94 35.52 53.62
N THR A 172 -13.17 34.45 53.76
CA THR A 172 -12.33 33.85 54.80
C THR A 172 -11.55 32.74 54.06
N ALA A 173 -10.28 32.51 54.39
CA ALA A 173 -9.60 31.26 54.01
C ALA A 173 -10.32 30.08 54.69
N PRO A 174 -10.28 28.83 54.17
CA PRO A 174 -9.14 28.00 54.54
C PRO A 174 -8.81 26.74 53.69
N HIS A 175 -7.73 26.08 54.12
CA HIS A 175 -7.46 24.63 54.15
C HIS A 175 -6.97 23.84 52.92
N TYR A 176 -5.71 23.39 53.09
CA TYR A 176 -5.01 22.22 52.55
C TYR A 176 -5.86 20.95 52.35
N ASN A 177 -5.61 20.18 51.28
CA ASN A 177 -4.89 18.90 51.45
C ASN A 177 -4.33 18.24 50.16
N LYS A 178 -3.19 17.57 50.38
CA LYS A 178 -2.43 16.66 49.50
C LYS A 178 -3.30 15.45 49.07
N THR A 179 -3.08 14.66 48.01
CA THR A 179 -1.87 13.94 47.56
C THR A 179 -2.25 13.09 46.32
N ARG A 180 -1.37 12.92 45.33
CA ARG A 180 -0.89 11.59 44.87
C ARG A 180 0.16 11.71 43.76
N LYS A 181 1.34 11.16 44.05
CA LYS A 181 2.47 10.95 43.14
C LYS A 181 2.15 9.78 42.20
N SER A 182 2.43 9.92 40.91
CA SER A 182 2.59 8.78 39.99
C SER A 182 4.08 8.51 39.82
N LYS A 183 4.52 7.29 40.18
CA LYS A 183 5.88 6.80 40.01
C LYS A 183 5.97 6.03 38.70
N ASN A 184 6.93 6.42 37.87
CA ASN A 184 7.55 5.57 36.87
C ASN A 184 8.03 4.25 37.48
N ASN A 185 7.85 3.13 36.77
CA ASN A 185 8.88 2.10 36.74
C ASN A 185 8.80 1.17 35.52
N SER A 186 9.94 1.18 34.82
CA SER A 186 10.48 0.21 33.86
C SER A 186 10.34 -1.25 34.31
N LYS A 187 9.96 -2.14 33.38
CA LYS A 187 10.39 -3.54 33.37
C LYS A 187 10.67 -4.02 31.93
N LYS A 188 11.91 -4.46 31.70
CA LYS A 188 12.42 -5.21 30.55
C LYS A 188 11.76 -6.60 30.47
N PRO A 189 11.67 -7.23 29.29
CA PRO A 189 11.51 -8.67 29.17
C PRO A 189 12.86 -9.41 29.15
N THR A 190 12.88 -10.52 29.88
CA THR A 190 14.00 -11.44 30.14
C THR A 190 14.21 -12.39 28.97
N ILE A 191 15.48 -12.64 28.66
CA ILE A 191 16.02 -13.65 27.74
C ILE A 191 15.81 -15.03 28.37
N LEU A 192 15.17 -15.96 27.64
CA LEU A 192 15.18 -17.39 27.98
C LEU A 192 16.39 -18.04 27.33
N SER A 193 17.35 -18.45 28.16
CA SER A 193 18.40 -19.38 27.80
C SER A 193 17.78 -20.77 27.57
N LEU A 194 18.15 -21.40 26.46
CA LEU A 194 18.00 -22.83 26.21
C LEU A 194 19.35 -23.46 26.57
N ASP A 195 19.39 -24.28 27.63
CA ASP A 195 20.51 -25.17 27.90
C ASP A 195 20.28 -26.50 27.16
N LEU A 196 21.35 -26.92 26.48
CA LEU A 196 21.79 -28.25 26.01
C LEU A 196 20.79 -29.43 26.00
#